data_AF-A0A803R3C9-F1
#
_entry.id   AF-A0A803R3C9-F1
#
_cell.length_a   1.000
_cell.length_b   1.000
_cell.length_c   1.000
_cell.angle_alpha   90.00
_cell.angle_beta   90.00
_cell.angle_gamma   90.00
#
_symmetry.space_group_name_H-M   'P 1'
#
loop_
_entity.id
_entity.type
_entity.pdbx_description
1 polymer ?
#
loop_
_entity_poly.entity_id
_entity_poly.type
_entity_poly.pdbx_seq_one_letter_code
_entity_poly.pdbx_strand_id
1 'polypeptide(L)'
;MDKRTELESHCLVAIYTVHIRSSSIMRSYFGRIISKSKELLVDMKDRFISLKFIKRSANNGAHYLTRSTCFIADRSLRASNAPIFVLLNDLII
;
A
#
# COMPACT_ATOMS: atom_id res chain seq x y z
N MET A 1 18.71 -16.15 5.03
CA MET A 1 18.17 -15.68 3.74
C MET A 1 17.38 -14.41 3.99
N ASP A 2 17.86 -13.27 3.53
CA ASP A 2 17.12 -12.02 3.65
C ASP A 2 15.84 -12.10 2.81
N LYS A 3 14.68 -12.16 3.49
CA LYS A 3 13.38 -12.11 2.82
C LYS A 3 13.17 -10.70 2.27
N ARG A 4 13.39 -10.54 0.95
CA ARG A 4 12.95 -9.36 0.22
C ARG A 4 11.43 -9.30 0.25
N THR A 5 10.88 -8.19 0.71
CA THR A 5 9.44 -7.91 0.70
C THR A 5 9.13 -6.94 -0.43
N GLU A 6 8.14 -7.25 -1.24
CA GLU A 6 7.69 -6.38 -2.34
C GLU A 6 6.42 -5.64 -1.91
N LEU A 7 6.41 -4.33 -2.08
CA LEU A 7 5.25 -3.48 -1.85
C LEU A 7 4.81 -2.89 -3.19
N GLU A 8 3.64 -3.31 -3.64
CA GLU A 8 3.09 -2.93 -4.93
C GLU A 8 1.98 -1.89 -4.78
N SER A 9 1.93 -0.93 -5.70
CA SER A 9 0.85 0.05 -5.76
C SER A 9 0.64 0.58 -7.17
N HIS A 10 -0.60 0.91 -7.50
CA HIS A 10 -0.94 1.61 -8.74
C HIS A 10 -0.90 3.14 -8.60
N CYS A 11 -0.53 3.66 -7.42
CA CYS A 11 -0.40 5.10 -7.19
C CYS A 11 1.06 5.53 -7.38
N LEU A 12 1.40 5.93 -8.61
CA LEU A 12 2.76 6.35 -8.97
C LEU A 12 3.24 7.52 -8.10
N VAL A 13 2.35 8.47 -7.80
CA VAL A 13 2.64 9.62 -6.94
C VAL A 13 3.06 9.17 -5.54
N ALA A 14 2.36 8.21 -4.95
CA ALA A 14 2.70 7.69 -3.62
C ALA A 14 4.06 6.98 -3.64
N ILE A 15 4.31 6.11 -4.62
CA ILE A 15 5.61 5.42 -4.75
C ILE A 15 6.75 6.44 -4.91
N TYR A 16 6.60 7.39 -5.83
CA TYR A 16 7.64 8.36 -6.12
C TYR A 16 7.92 9.26 -4.90
N THR A 17 6.88 9.79 -4.26
CA THR A 17 7.03 10.68 -3.10
C THR A 17 7.62 9.98 -1.87
N VAL A 18 7.30 8.71 -1.65
CA VAL A 18 7.90 7.88 -0.59
C VAL A 18 9.35 7.55 -0.93
N HIS A 19 9.66 7.23 -2.19
CA HIS A 19 11.00 6.86 -2.63
C HIS A 19 11.98 8.06 -2.63
N ILE A 20 11.49 9.25 -2.99
CA ILE A 20 12.30 10.47 -3.00
C ILE A 20 12.78 10.78 -1.57
N ARG A 21 14.11 10.82 -1.40
CA ARG A 21 14.77 11.25 -0.16
C ARG A 21 14.92 12.77 -0.02
N SER A 22 14.05 13.53 -0.67
CA SER A 22 14.03 14.99 -0.52
C SER A 22 13.78 15.34 0.94
N SER A 23 14.61 16.24 1.47
CA SER A 23 14.51 16.81 2.81
C SER A 23 13.43 17.89 2.93
N SER A 24 12.74 18.20 1.83
CA SER A 24 11.67 19.20 1.83
C SER A 24 10.48 18.72 2.65
N ILE A 25 10.12 19.52 3.67
CA ILE A 25 8.99 19.24 4.56
C ILE A 25 7.70 19.57 3.83
N MET A 26 6.94 18.53 3.49
CA MET A 26 5.62 18.69 2.90
C MET A 26 4.58 18.82 4.03
N ARG A 27 4.09 20.05 4.26
CA ARG A 27 3.19 20.37 5.39
C ARG A 27 1.72 19.99 5.19
N SER A 28 1.35 19.51 4.00
CA SER A 28 -0.01 19.07 3.71
C SER A 28 -0.36 17.79 4.48
N TYR A 29 -1.66 17.48 4.59
CA TYR A 29 -2.10 16.19 5.14
C TYR A 29 -1.47 15.00 4.41
N PHE A 30 -1.42 15.08 3.07
CA PHE A 30 -0.70 14.13 2.24
C PHE A 30 0.78 14.05 2.63
N GLY A 31 1.45 15.19 2.83
CA GLY A 31 2.84 15.23 3.28
C GLY A 31 3.08 14.56 4.63
N ARG A 32 2.17 14.73 5.59
CA ARG A 32 2.24 14.02 6.87
C ARG A 32 2.14 12.51 6.71
N ILE A 33 1.28 12.02 5.80
CA ILE A 33 1.18 10.59 5.49
C ILE A 33 2.50 10.09 4.89
N ILE A 34 3.04 10.80 3.90
CA ILE A 34 4.29 10.43 3.24
C ILE A 34 5.46 10.40 4.24
N SER A 35 5.58 11.39 5.14
CA SER A 35 6.62 11.40 6.18
C SER A 35 6.52 10.18 7.09
N LYS A 36 5.31 9.86 7.59
CA LYS A 36 5.11 8.64 8.41
C LYS A 36 5.43 7.37 7.63
N SER A 37 5.08 7.29 6.35
CA SER A 37 5.45 6.14 5.51
C SER A 37 6.97 5.99 5.36
N LYS A 38 7.70 7.11 5.23
CA LYS A 38 9.17 7.09 5.19
C LYS A 38 9.78 6.65 6.51
N GLU A 39 9.26 7.13 7.64
CA GLU A 39 9.68 6.70 8.99
C GLU A 39 9.47 5.19 9.17
N LEU A 40 8.30 4.65 8.79
CA LEU A 40 8.04 3.21 8.85
C LEU A 40 8.99 2.40 7.96
N LEU A 41 9.30 2.88 6.76
CA LEU A 41 10.30 2.22 5.90
C LEU A 41 11.72 2.28 6.49
N VAL A 42 12.03 3.34 7.22
CA VAL A 42 13.30 3.48 7.95
C VAL A 42 13.36 2.47 9.10
N ASP A 43 12.28 2.31 9.86
CA ASP A 43 12.19 1.33 10.96
C ASP A 43 12.25 -0.12 10.45
N MET A 44 11.88 -0.34 9.19
CA MET A 44 11.99 -1.62 8.50
C MET A 44 13.29 -1.79 7.72
N LYS A 45 14.34 -0.97 7.95
CA LYS A 45 15.63 -1.05 7.24
C LYS A 45 16.32 -2.40 7.32
N ASP A 46 16.05 -3.16 8.37
CA ASP A 46 16.55 -4.54 8.51
C ASP A 46 15.89 -5.51 7.52
N ARG A 47 14.89 -5.06 6.75
CA ARG A 47 14.23 -5.78 5.68
C ARG A 47 14.43 -5.07 4.34
N PHE A 48 14.82 -5.82 3.32
CA PHE A 48 14.84 -5.31 1.96
C PHE A 48 13.41 -5.12 1.43
N ILE A 49 12.95 -3.87 1.39
CA ILE A 49 11.64 -3.51 0.81
C ILE A 49 11.84 -2.96 -0.60
N SER A 50 11.19 -3.58 -1.59
CA SER A 50 11.14 -3.10 -2.98
C SER A 50 9.77 -2.48 -3.26
N LEU A 51 9.74 -1.18 -3.56
CA LEU A 51 8.52 -0.50 -4.02
C LEU A 51 8.34 -0.71 -5.53
N LYS A 52 7.18 -1.21 -5.96
CA LYS A 52 6.89 -1.44 -7.39
C LYS A 52 5.60 -0.75 -7.82
N PHE A 53 5.68 -0.04 -8.94
CA PHE A 53 4.48 0.49 -9.60
C PHE A 53 3.88 -0.59 -10.48
N ILE A 54 2.59 -0.89 -10.27
CA ILE A 54 1.85 -1.88 -11.05
C ILE A 54 0.62 -1.26 -11.71
N LYS A 55 0.14 -1.87 -12.79
CA LYS A 55 -1.13 -1.47 -13.42
C LYS A 55 -2.27 -1.68 -12.42
N ARG A 56 -3.29 -0.81 -12.46
CA ARG A 56 -4.48 -0.90 -11.58
C ARG A 56 -5.17 -2.27 -11.68
N SER A 57 -5.20 -2.88 -12.87
CA SER A 57 -5.78 -4.20 -13.10
C SER A 57 -5.11 -5.30 -12.26
N ALA A 58 -3.80 -5.21 -12.05
CA ALA A 58 -3.06 -6.13 -11.18
C ALA A 58 -3.24 -5.81 -9.68
N ASN A 59 -3.85 -4.67 -9.35
CA ASN A 59 -4.11 -4.20 -8.00
C ASN A 59 -5.62 -4.07 -7.72
N ASN A 60 -6.44 -4.86 -8.41
CA ASN A 60 -7.90 -4.80 -8.29
C ASN A 60 -8.36 -5.18 -6.88
N GLY A 61 -7.82 -6.23 -6.27
CA GLY A 61 -8.13 -6.63 -4.89
C GLY A 61 -7.99 -5.47 -3.90
N ALA A 62 -6.82 -4.80 -3.90
CA ALA A 62 -6.58 -3.63 -3.06
C ALA A 62 -7.48 -2.43 -3.41
N HIS A 63 -7.87 -2.27 -4.68
CA HIS A 63 -8.83 -1.24 -5.08
C HIS A 63 -10.24 -1.50 -4.51
N TYR A 64 -10.75 -2.71 -4.65
CA TYR A 64 -12.04 -3.12 -4.09
C TYR A 64 -12.03 -3.07 -2.57
N LEU A 65 -10.94 -3.52 -1.95
CA LEU A 65 -10.72 -3.42 -0.52
C LEU A 65 -10.83 -1.96 -0.06
N THR A 66 -10.09 -1.05 -0.69
CA THR A 66 -10.13 0.38 -0.34
C THR A 66 -11.55 0.93 -0.45
N ARG A 67 -12.30 0.58 -1.50
CA ARG A 67 -13.71 0.99 -1.64
C ARG A 67 -14.62 0.41 -0.56
N SER A 68 -14.38 -0.82 -0.14
CA SER A 68 -15.17 -1.46 0.92
C SER A 68 -15.03 -0.76 2.27
N THR A 69 -13.90 -0.10 2.53
CA THR A 69 -13.69 0.62 3.80
C THR A 69 -14.62 1.82 4.01
N CYS A 70 -15.32 2.28 2.96
CA CYS A 70 -16.41 3.26 3.11
C CYS A 70 -17.62 2.68 3.85
N PHE A 71 -17.77 1.36 3.87
CA PHE A 71 -18.93 0.65 4.43
C PHE A 71 -18.55 -0.26 5.58
N ILE A 72 -17.29 -0.68 5.66
CA ILE A 72 -16.76 -1.61 6.65
C ILE A 72 -15.68 -0.89 7.45
N ALA A 73 -15.91 -0.73 8.76
CA ALA A 73 -14.98 -0.02 9.64
C ALA A 73 -13.68 -0.81 9.96
N ASP A 74 -13.61 -2.07 9.53
CA ASP A 74 -12.46 -2.94 9.78
C ASP A 74 -11.26 -2.61 8.87
N ARG A 75 -10.07 -2.55 9.49
CA ARG A 75 -8.82 -2.15 8.83
C ARG A 75 -7.91 -3.31 8.48
N SER A 76 -8.27 -4.54 8.86
CA SER A 76 -7.55 -5.75 8.47
C SER A 76 -8.53 -6.84 8.03
N LEU A 77 -8.42 -7.23 6.76
CA LEU A 77 -9.14 -8.37 6.21
C LEU A 77 -8.17 -9.52 5.99
N ARG A 78 -8.47 -10.64 6.62
CA ARG A 78 -7.92 -11.97 6.42
C ARG A 78 -8.88 -12.74 5.52
N ALA A 79 -8.40 -13.80 4.89
CA ALA A 79 -9.26 -14.67 4.08
C ALA A 79 -10.51 -15.16 4.84
N SER A 80 -10.42 -15.30 6.16
CA SER A 80 -11.51 -15.75 7.03
C SER A 80 -12.58 -14.70 7.35
N ASN A 81 -12.30 -13.40 7.16
CA ASN A 81 -13.25 -12.31 7.49
C ASN A 81 -13.38 -11.28 6.35
N ALA A 82 -12.73 -11.50 5.22
CA ALA A 82 -12.90 -10.69 4.03
C ALA A 82 -14.31 -10.91 3.44
N PRO A 83 -15.03 -9.83 3.08
CA PRO A 83 -16.28 -9.95 2.36
C PRO A 83 -16.08 -10.75 1.07
N ILE A 84 -17.06 -11.57 0.71
CA ILE A 84 -17.02 -12.45 -0.46
C ILE A 84 -16.65 -11.68 -1.74
N PHE A 85 -17.14 -10.44 -1.90
CA PHE A 85 -16.80 -9.63 -3.07
C PHE A 85 -15.32 -9.19 -3.10
N VAL A 86 -14.64 -9.05 -1.96
CA VAL A 86 -13.19 -8.79 -1.92
C VAL A 86 -12.44 -10.05 -2.35
N LEU A 87 -12.86 -11.23 -1.88
CA LEU A 87 -12.25 -12.53 -2.22
C LEU A 87 -12.46 -12.94 -3.67
N LEU A 88 -13.65 -12.68 -4.24
CA LEU A 88 -13.98 -13.05 -5.61
C LEU A 88 -13.23 -12.22 -6.66
N ASN A 89 -12.84 -10.98 -6.33
CA ASN A 89 -12.10 -10.13 -7.26
C ASN A 89 -10.61 -10.52 -7.42
N ASP A 90 -10.07 -11.32 -6.50
CA ASP A 90 -8.74 -11.93 -6.65
C ASP A 90 -8.80 -13.25 -7.44
N LEU A 91 -10.00 -13.81 -7.67
CA LEU A 91 -10.24 -15.07 -8.41
C LEU A 91 -10.55 -14.88 -9.90
N ILE A 92 -10.68 -13.64 -10.38
CA ILE A 92 -10.84 -13.33 -11.81
C ILE A 92 -9.45 -13.00 -12.37
N ILE A 93 -8.67 -14.06 -12.65
CA ILE A 93 -7.54 -14.04 -13.59
C ILE A 93 -7.96 -14.88 -14.80
#